data_AF-A0A3E0DXP9-F1
#
_entry.id   AF-A0A3E0DXP9-F1
#
_cell.length_a   1.000
_cell.length_b   1.000
_cell.length_c   1.000
_cell.angle_alpha   90.00
_cell.angle_beta   90.00
_cell.angle_gamma   90.00
#
_symmetry.space_group_name_H-M   'P 1'
#
loop_
_entity.id
_entity.type
_entity.pdbx_description
1 polymer ?
#
loop_
_entity_poly.entity_id
_entity_poly.type
_entity_poly.pdbx_seq_one_letter_code
_entity_poly.pdbx_strand_id
1 'polypeptide(L)'
;MKLKIVLIIIAVIFMSSCTLIPCSSTAGLTDLDNKVSKKELIGNYELDDWTKKLIPELKNSNSKLSIKKNGQIEITNIPTAVFNDFLHGERIIDKANGTWKFPQKSDANEIITKMIFSLESESNNTVSFWKIFSQNGKLTIFIEFGDPDNCTAARFIKI
;
A
#
# COMPACT_ATOMS: atom_id res chain seq x y z
N MET A 1 23.30 36.80 23.69
CA MET A 1 22.04 36.20 24.20
C MET A 1 21.02 35.94 23.09
N LYS A 2 20.76 36.91 22.20
CA LYS A 2 19.76 36.78 21.11
C LYS A 2 20.03 35.63 20.11
N LEU A 3 21.29 35.37 19.73
CA LEU A 3 21.64 34.32 18.77
C LEU A 3 21.38 32.88 19.29
N LYS A 4 21.60 32.65 20.59
CA LYS A 4 21.34 31.34 21.22
C LYS A 4 19.85 31.03 21.28
N ILE A 5 19.01 32.04 21.51
CA ILE A 5 17.55 31.90 21.54
C ILE A 5 17.01 31.59 20.13
N VAL A 6 17.56 32.21 19.09
CA VAL A 6 17.16 31.93 17.69
C VAL A 6 17.51 30.49 17.29
N LEU A 7 18.69 29.99 17.65
CA LEU A 7 19.07 28.59 17.39
C LEU A 7 18.17 27.58 18.11
N ILE A 8 17.75 27.88 19.35
CA ILE A 8 16.82 27.03 20.11
C ILE A 8 15.43 27.03 19.44
N ILE A 9 14.95 28.19 18.99
CA ILE A 9 13.65 28.28 18.30
C ILE A 9 13.69 27.50 16.98
N ILE A 10 14.77 27.58 16.20
CA ILE A 10 14.94 26.80 14.97
C ILE A 10 14.95 25.29 15.29
N ALA A 11 15.69 24.86 16.31
CA ALA A 11 15.73 23.45 16.71
C ALA A 11 14.36 22.92 17.17
N VAL A 12 13.59 23.73 17.91
CA VAL A 12 12.23 23.36 18.33
C VAL A 12 11.28 23.24 17.14
N ILE A 13 11.36 24.16 16.15
CA ILE A 13 10.55 24.11 14.93
C ILE A 13 10.86 22.85 14.10
N PHE A 14 12.14 22.49 13.97
CA PHE A 14 12.57 21.27 13.26
C PHE A 14 12.18 19.97 14.00
N MET A 15 12.08 19.99 15.33
CA MET A 15 11.67 18.81 16.11
C MET A 15 10.15 18.69 16.31
N SER A 16 9.38 19.78 16.21
CA SER A 16 7.92 19.77 16.33
C SER A 16 7.19 19.44 15.03
N SER A 17 7.90 19.39 13.91
CA SER A 17 7.34 19.09 12.60
C SER A 17 7.54 17.61 12.26
N CYS A 18 6.68 16.74 12.81
CA CYS A 18 6.51 15.36 12.32
C CYS A 18 6.09 15.29 10.84
N THR A 19 5.82 16.44 10.21
CA THR A 19 5.52 16.60 8.79
C THR A 19 6.75 16.60 7.87
N LEU A 20 7.98 16.70 8.41
CA LEU A 20 9.20 16.82 7.59
C LEU A 20 9.85 15.48 7.23
N ILE A 21 9.56 14.39 7.94
CA ILE A 21 10.04 13.06 7.58
C ILE A 21 8.91 12.37 6.81
N PRO A 22 8.97 12.35 5.47
CA PRO A 22 7.96 11.63 4.70
C PRO A 22 7.95 10.18 5.15
N CYS A 23 6.74 9.66 5.32
CA CYS A 23 6.48 8.29 5.68
C CYS A 23 7.33 7.35 4.80
N SER A 24 8.15 6.49 5.41
CA SER A 24 9.12 5.70 4.64
C SER A 24 8.45 4.78 3.62
N SER A 25 7.16 4.48 3.79
CA SER A 25 6.33 3.71 2.86
C SER A 25 6.02 4.38 1.54
N THR A 26 6.25 5.68 1.36
CA THR A 26 6.16 6.31 0.05
C THR A 26 7.52 6.65 -0.55
N ALA A 27 8.62 6.30 0.12
CA ALA A 27 9.97 6.58 -0.37
C ALA A 27 10.22 5.91 -1.74
N GLY A 28 10.61 6.74 -2.72
CA GLY A 28 10.87 6.32 -4.10
C GLY A 28 9.61 6.14 -4.96
N LEU A 29 8.43 6.42 -4.41
CA LEU A 29 7.18 6.50 -5.18
C LEU A 29 6.95 7.94 -5.62
N THR A 30 6.41 8.11 -6.82
CA THR A 30 5.97 9.42 -7.31
C THR A 30 4.49 9.37 -7.67
N ASP A 31 3.82 10.50 -7.48
CA ASP A 31 2.47 10.68 -8.00
C ASP A 31 2.46 10.54 -9.52
N LEU A 32 1.29 10.20 -10.04
CA LEU A 32 1.06 10.04 -11.47
C LEU A 32 0.48 11.34 -12.03
N ASP A 33 1.15 11.91 -13.04
CA ASP A 33 0.76 13.17 -13.67
C ASP A 33 -0.62 13.09 -14.35
N ASN A 34 -1.02 11.89 -14.75
CA ASN A 34 -2.27 11.63 -15.45
C ASN A 34 -3.09 10.56 -14.74
N LYS A 35 -4.41 10.59 -14.98
CA LYS A 35 -5.32 9.59 -14.43
C LYS A 35 -5.11 8.24 -15.10
N VAL A 36 -4.89 7.19 -14.31
CA VAL A 36 -4.65 5.84 -14.82
C VAL A 36 -5.91 5.30 -15.50
N SER A 37 -5.79 4.82 -16.73
CA SER A 37 -6.88 4.14 -17.41
C SER A 37 -7.06 2.70 -16.93
N LYS A 38 -8.25 2.13 -17.10
CA LYS A 38 -8.51 0.71 -16.78
C LYS A 38 -7.55 -0.23 -17.52
N LYS A 39 -7.19 0.11 -18.76
CA LYS A 39 -6.30 -0.72 -19.60
C LYS A 39 -4.88 -0.73 -19.03
N GLU A 40 -4.40 0.41 -18.56
CA GLU A 40 -3.08 0.53 -17.94
C GLU A 40 -3.01 -0.19 -16.60
N LEU A 41 -4.10 -0.23 -15.83
CA LEU A 41 -4.12 -0.90 -14.53
C LEU A 41 -4.15 -2.44 -14.63
N ILE A 42 -4.73 -2.99 -15.69
CA ILE A 42 -4.81 -4.45 -15.89
C ILE A 42 -3.41 -5.03 -16.03
N GLY A 43 -3.13 -6.11 -15.28
CA GLY A 43 -1.86 -6.81 -15.34
C GLY A 43 -1.53 -7.57 -14.05
N ASN A 44 -0.31 -8.11 -14.03
CA ASN A 44 0.26 -8.79 -12.89
C ASN A 44 1.27 -7.88 -12.20
N TYR A 45 1.37 -8.03 -10.89
CA TYR A 45 2.20 -7.24 -10.02
C TYR A 45 2.88 -8.16 -9.00
N GLU A 46 4.06 -7.77 -8.57
CA GLU A 46 4.85 -8.45 -7.53
C GLU A 46 5.28 -7.48 -6.45
N LEU A 47 5.65 -8.02 -5.29
CA LEU A 47 6.18 -7.20 -4.21
C LEU A 47 7.52 -6.58 -4.59
N ASP A 48 7.63 -5.27 -4.34
CA ASP A 48 8.89 -4.56 -4.50
C ASP A 48 9.90 -4.93 -3.39
N ASP A 49 11.16 -4.56 -3.62
CA ASP A 49 12.24 -4.86 -2.67
C ASP A 49 12.08 -4.10 -1.35
N TRP A 50 11.43 -2.93 -1.35
CA TRP A 50 11.21 -2.16 -0.14
C TRP A 50 10.26 -2.91 0.80
N THR A 51 9.14 -3.41 0.28
CA THR A 51 8.15 -4.18 1.04
C THR A 51 8.75 -5.47 1.59
N LYS A 52 9.52 -6.21 0.78
CA LYS A 52 10.20 -7.44 1.22
C LYS A 52 11.25 -7.18 2.32
N LYS A 53 11.89 -6.00 2.32
CA LYS A 53 12.88 -5.65 3.35
C LYS A 53 12.23 -5.24 4.67
N LEU A 54 11.13 -4.48 4.60
CA LEU A 54 10.50 -3.90 5.79
C LEU A 54 9.55 -4.88 6.50
N ILE A 55 8.90 -5.78 5.76
CA ILE A 55 7.92 -6.73 6.31
C ILE A 55 8.56 -8.12 6.34
N PRO A 56 9.01 -8.61 7.52
CA PRO A 56 9.73 -9.88 7.64
C PRO A 56 8.98 -11.07 7.05
N GLU A 57 7.66 -11.12 7.22
CA GLU A 57 6.76 -12.16 6.73
C GLU A 57 6.72 -12.21 5.19
N LEU A 58 7.03 -11.09 4.53
CA LEU A 58 7.04 -10.97 3.08
C LEU A 58 8.42 -11.11 2.45
N LYS A 59 9.49 -11.18 3.25
CA LYS A 59 10.88 -11.20 2.77
C LYS A 59 11.17 -12.28 1.72
N ASN A 60 10.65 -13.48 1.95
CA ASN A 60 10.78 -14.62 1.04
C ASN A 60 9.45 -14.96 0.35
N SER A 61 8.45 -14.09 0.46
CA SER A 61 7.15 -14.36 -0.13
C SER A 61 7.19 -14.17 -1.64
N ASN A 62 6.51 -15.07 -2.33
CA ASN A 62 6.20 -14.96 -3.75
C ASN A 62 4.81 -14.34 -3.97
N SER A 63 4.36 -13.43 -3.09
CA SER A 63 3.06 -12.78 -3.23
C SER A 63 2.90 -12.14 -4.59
N LYS A 64 1.74 -12.36 -5.20
CA LYS A 64 1.38 -11.77 -6.49
C LYS A 64 0.03 -11.12 -6.40
N LEU A 65 -0.13 -10.04 -7.15
CA LEU A 65 -1.39 -9.37 -7.35
C LEU A 65 -1.74 -9.38 -8.84
N SER A 66 -2.96 -9.74 -9.18
CA SER A 66 -3.48 -9.79 -10.55
C SER A 66 -4.75 -8.96 -10.66
N ILE A 67 -4.71 -7.90 -11.47
CA ILE A 67 -5.87 -7.07 -11.81
C ILE A 67 -6.37 -7.50 -13.20
N LYS A 68 -7.57 -8.08 -13.24
CA LYS A 68 -8.14 -8.70 -14.45
C LYS A 68 -9.10 -7.75 -15.17
N LYS A 69 -9.21 -7.90 -16.50
CA LYS A 69 -10.06 -7.08 -17.38
C LYS A 69 -11.55 -7.15 -17.04
N ASN A 70 -12.01 -8.26 -16.49
CA ASN A 70 -13.39 -8.48 -16.08
C ASN A 70 -13.75 -7.81 -14.74
N GLY A 71 -12.87 -6.97 -14.18
CA GLY A 71 -13.11 -6.31 -12.89
C GLY A 71 -12.79 -7.16 -11.67
N GLN A 72 -12.20 -8.35 -11.85
CA GLN A 72 -11.72 -9.17 -10.75
C GLN A 72 -10.29 -8.83 -10.35
N ILE A 73 -9.99 -9.01 -9.07
CA ILE A 73 -8.67 -8.88 -8.48
C ILE A 73 -8.35 -10.13 -7.69
N GLU A 74 -7.11 -10.56 -7.73
CA GLU A 74 -6.63 -11.77 -7.05
C GLU A 74 -5.28 -11.47 -6.44
N ILE A 75 -5.10 -11.85 -5.19
CA ILE A 75 -3.83 -11.73 -4.49
C ILE A 75 -3.50 -13.06 -3.82
N THR A 76 -2.25 -13.49 -3.91
CA THR A 76 -1.80 -14.77 -3.38
C THR A 76 -0.67 -14.61 -2.41
N ASN A 77 -0.53 -15.59 -1.52
CA ASN A 77 0.56 -15.74 -0.56
C ASN A 77 0.85 -14.46 0.23
N ILE A 78 -0.18 -13.82 0.77
CA ILE A 78 -0.05 -12.55 1.49
C ILE A 78 -0.47 -12.70 2.96
N PRO A 79 0.24 -12.11 3.93
CA PRO A 79 -0.14 -12.15 5.34
C PRO A 79 -1.52 -11.53 5.58
N THR A 80 -2.27 -12.11 6.51
CA THR A 80 -3.57 -11.56 6.96
C THR A 80 -3.45 -10.12 7.47
N ALA A 81 -2.31 -9.78 8.06
CA ALA A 81 -2.03 -8.44 8.59
C ALA A 81 -2.16 -7.32 7.54
N VAL A 82 -2.01 -7.62 6.25
CA VAL A 82 -2.19 -6.62 5.18
C VAL A 82 -3.66 -6.20 5.01
N PHE A 83 -4.62 -7.01 5.50
CA PHE A 83 -6.05 -6.73 5.36
C PHE A 83 -6.79 -6.52 6.67
N ASN A 84 -6.18 -6.86 7.81
CA ASN A 84 -6.82 -6.74 9.11
C ASN A 84 -5.77 -6.54 10.20
N ASP A 85 -5.73 -5.32 10.74
CA ASP A 85 -4.78 -4.89 11.77
C ASP A 85 -4.97 -5.63 13.10
N PHE A 86 -6.16 -6.18 13.35
CA PHE A 86 -6.48 -6.92 14.58
C PHE A 86 -6.02 -8.38 14.55
N LEU A 87 -5.71 -8.91 13.35
CA LEU A 87 -5.17 -10.25 13.20
C LEU A 87 -3.64 -10.21 13.32
N HIS A 88 -3.16 -10.05 14.55
CA HIS A 88 -1.77 -10.34 14.89
C HIS A 88 -1.53 -11.84 14.73
N GLY A 89 -0.96 -12.24 13.60
CA GLY A 89 -0.61 -13.63 13.34
C GLY A 89 0.10 -13.81 12.00
N GLU A 90 1.08 -14.70 11.98
CA GLU A 90 1.94 -15.09 10.85
C GLU A 90 1.20 -15.81 9.72
N ARG A 91 -0.14 -15.77 9.70
CA ARG A 91 -0.93 -16.59 8.79
C ARG A 91 -0.90 -16.00 7.38
N ILE A 92 -0.35 -16.77 6.47
CA ILE A 92 -0.37 -16.46 5.04
C ILE A 92 -1.74 -16.87 4.48
N ILE A 93 -2.39 -15.96 3.77
CA ILE A 93 -3.53 -16.25 2.91
C ILE A 93 -2.98 -16.71 1.57
N ASP A 94 -3.19 -17.99 1.25
CA ASP A 94 -2.76 -18.56 -0.05
C ASP A 94 -3.39 -17.82 -1.22
N LYS A 95 -4.68 -17.46 -1.10
CA LYS A 95 -5.43 -16.76 -2.13
C LYS A 95 -6.59 -15.95 -1.55
N ALA A 96 -6.66 -14.68 -1.92
CA ALA A 96 -7.81 -13.81 -1.73
C ALA A 96 -8.28 -13.28 -3.09
N ASN A 97 -9.60 -13.25 -3.28
CA ASN A 97 -10.22 -12.82 -4.54
C ASN A 97 -11.19 -11.68 -4.27
N GLY A 98 -11.37 -10.81 -5.24
CA GLY A 98 -12.25 -9.67 -5.07
C GLY A 98 -12.67 -9.03 -6.38
N THR A 99 -13.28 -7.87 -6.24
CA THR A 99 -13.61 -6.98 -7.35
C THR A 99 -12.94 -5.63 -7.15
N TRP A 100 -12.66 -4.94 -8.24
CA TRP A 100 -12.08 -3.60 -8.22
C TRP A 100 -12.85 -2.66 -9.14
N LYS A 101 -12.85 -1.37 -8.81
CA LYS A 101 -13.36 -0.30 -9.65
C LYS A 101 -12.66 1.03 -9.34
N PHE A 102 -12.65 1.93 -10.30
CA PHE A 102 -12.32 3.33 -10.02
C PHE A 102 -13.46 3.99 -9.22
N PRO A 103 -13.15 4.91 -8.28
CA PRO A 103 -14.15 5.76 -7.66
C PRO A 103 -14.87 6.60 -8.72
N GLN A 104 -16.17 6.87 -8.54
CA GLN A 104 -16.93 7.72 -9.47
C GLN A 104 -16.49 9.19 -9.42
N LYS A 105 -16.06 9.67 -8.25
CA LYS A 105 -15.64 11.06 -7.99
C LYS A 105 -14.39 11.03 -7.12
N SER A 106 -13.25 10.80 -7.74
CA SER A 106 -11.95 10.97 -7.10
C SER A 106 -11.00 11.60 -8.09
N ASP A 107 -10.31 12.63 -7.62
CA ASP A 107 -9.21 13.28 -8.35
C ASP A 107 -7.88 12.58 -8.09
N ALA A 108 -7.85 11.64 -7.13
CA ALA A 108 -6.69 10.81 -6.84
C ALA A 108 -6.63 9.57 -7.74
N ASN A 109 -5.40 9.12 -8.00
CA ASN A 109 -5.15 7.83 -8.64
C ASN A 109 -5.28 6.72 -7.60
N GLU A 110 -6.50 6.20 -7.46
CA GLU A 110 -6.84 5.13 -6.51
C GLU A 110 -7.88 4.16 -7.08
N ILE A 111 -7.94 2.95 -6.53
CA ILE A 111 -9.04 2.01 -6.77
C ILE A 111 -9.75 1.64 -5.47
N ILE A 112 -11.05 1.41 -5.61
CA ILE A 112 -11.87 0.78 -4.57
C ILE A 112 -11.82 -0.72 -4.82
N THR A 113 -11.36 -1.47 -3.83
CA THR A 113 -11.34 -2.93 -3.84
C THR A 113 -12.35 -3.47 -2.85
N LYS A 114 -13.01 -4.56 -3.23
CA LYS A 114 -13.81 -5.39 -2.32
C LYS A 114 -13.24 -6.79 -2.38
N MET A 115 -12.50 -7.15 -1.34
CA MET A 115 -11.79 -8.42 -1.22
C MET A 115 -12.59 -9.39 -0.36
N ILE A 116 -12.54 -10.66 -0.76
CA ILE A 116 -13.07 -11.82 -0.05
C ILE A 116 -11.89 -12.76 0.15
N PHE A 117 -11.62 -13.09 1.41
CA PHE A 117 -10.63 -14.10 1.77
C PHE A 117 -11.30 -15.17 2.62
N SER A 118 -10.94 -16.42 2.34
CA SER A 118 -11.36 -17.57 3.14
C SER A 118 -10.29 -17.79 4.20
N LEU A 119 -10.54 -17.28 5.41
CA LEU A 119 -9.89 -17.82 6.61
C LEU A 119 -10.79 -18.94 7.13
N GLU A 120 -10.20 -20.00 7.68
CA GLU A 120 -10.78 -21.33 7.99
C GLU A 120 -12.03 -21.38 8.92
N SER A 121 -12.84 -20.34 8.99
CA SER A 121 -14.22 -20.36 9.50
C SER A 121 -15.01 -19.07 9.24
N GLU A 122 -14.42 -18.05 8.58
CA GLU A 122 -15.04 -16.73 8.42
C GLU A 122 -14.75 -16.16 7.02
N SER A 123 -15.82 -15.86 6.27
CA SER A 123 -15.68 -15.05 5.07
C SER A 123 -15.70 -13.57 5.48
N ASN A 124 -14.52 -12.96 5.55
CA ASN A 124 -14.43 -11.54 5.81
C ASN A 124 -14.44 -10.77 4.48
N ASN A 125 -15.43 -9.90 4.34
CA ASN A 125 -15.56 -8.98 3.21
C ASN A 125 -14.93 -7.65 3.60
N THR A 126 -13.75 -7.35 3.07
CA THR A 126 -13.08 -6.07 3.33
C THR A 126 -13.23 -5.16 2.12
N VAL A 127 -13.69 -3.93 2.36
CA VAL A 127 -13.65 -2.84 1.37
C VAL A 127 -12.47 -1.95 1.71
N SER A 128 -11.62 -1.65 0.74
CA SER A 128 -10.43 -0.83 0.95
C SER A 128 -10.14 0.06 -0.26
N PHE A 129 -9.41 1.15 -0.03
CA PHE A 129 -8.95 2.07 -1.06
C PHE A 129 -7.45 1.86 -1.25
N TRP A 130 -7.03 1.54 -2.46
CA TRP A 130 -5.62 1.32 -2.77
C TRP A 130 -5.14 2.45 -3.68
N LYS A 131 -4.04 3.08 -3.28
CA LYS A 131 -3.43 4.19 -4.02
C LYS A 131 -2.58 3.62 -5.17
N ILE A 132 -2.40 4.41 -6.22
CA ILE A 132 -1.59 4.04 -7.37
C ILE A 132 -0.50 5.10 -7.55
N PHE A 133 0.74 4.64 -7.60
CA PHE A 133 1.91 5.47 -7.81
C PHE A 133 2.71 5.00 -9.04
N SER A 134 3.69 5.80 -9.43
CA SER A 134 4.79 5.35 -10.30
C SER A 134 6.02 5.02 -9.45
N GLN A 135 6.68 3.92 -9.79
CA GLN A 135 7.99 3.53 -9.26
C GLN A 135 8.85 3.13 -10.45
N ASN A 136 9.90 3.90 -10.74
CA ASN A 136 10.77 3.68 -11.90
C ASN A 136 10.01 3.54 -13.24
N GLY A 137 8.95 4.35 -13.42
CA GLY A 137 8.11 4.35 -14.62
C GLY A 137 7.11 3.19 -14.70
N LYS A 138 7.02 2.35 -13.67
CA LYS A 138 6.03 1.26 -13.57
C LYS A 138 4.93 1.61 -12.57
N LEU A 139 3.70 1.23 -12.90
CA LEU A 139 2.59 1.38 -11.97
C LEU A 139 2.83 0.53 -10.72
N THR A 140 2.54 1.12 -9.56
CA THR A 140 2.67 0.48 -8.26
C THR A 140 1.38 0.63 -7.50
N ILE A 141 0.79 -0.49 -7.10
CA ILE A 141 -0.37 -0.53 -6.21
C ILE A 141 0.15 -0.46 -4.78
N PHE A 142 -0.39 0.49 -4.03
CA PHE A 142 0.02 0.80 -2.67
C PHE A 142 -1.13 0.54 -1.71
N ILE A 143 -0.91 -0.41 -0.80
CA ILE A 143 -1.89 -0.88 0.16
C ILE A 143 -1.37 -0.52 1.56
N GLU A 144 -1.90 0.54 2.14
CA GLU A 144 -1.66 0.90 3.54
C GLU A 144 -2.38 -0.09 4.46
N PHE A 145 -1.71 -0.51 5.54
CA PHE A 145 -2.27 -1.36 6.57
C PHE A 145 -1.55 -1.10 7.89
N GLY A 146 -2.15 -1.51 9.00
CA GLY A 146 -1.66 -1.25 10.35
C GLY A 146 -1.96 0.18 10.81
N ASP A 147 -1.34 0.54 11.93
CA ASP A 147 -1.40 1.89 12.47
C ASP A 147 -0.78 2.89 11.46
N PRO A 148 -1.50 3.97 11.07
CA PRO A 148 -0.98 5.02 10.20
C PRO A 148 0.35 5.62 10.66
N ASP A 149 0.60 5.67 11.98
CA ASP A 149 1.83 6.19 12.55
C ASP A 149 3.04 5.27 12.29
N ASN A 150 2.79 3.97 12.05
CA ASN A 150 3.84 2.99 11.75
C ASN A 150 4.27 2.99 10.28
N CYS A 151 3.59 3.75 9.42
CA CYS A 151 4.00 3.87 8.03
C CYS A 151 4.13 2.52 7.31
N THR A 152 3.23 1.58 7.58
CA THR A 152 3.27 0.23 7.00
C THR A 152 2.42 0.14 5.73
N ALA A 153 3.02 -0.43 4.68
CA ALA A 153 2.31 -0.65 3.42
C ALA A 153 2.90 -1.78 2.60
N ALA A 154 2.06 -2.45 1.82
CA ALA A 154 2.47 -3.40 0.81
C ALA A 154 2.50 -2.70 -0.56
N ARG A 155 3.63 -2.79 -1.26
CA ARG A 155 3.84 -2.21 -2.58
C ARG A 155 3.92 -3.32 -3.61
N PHE A 156 3.00 -3.30 -4.56
CA PHE A 156 2.95 -4.23 -5.67
C PHE A 156 3.31 -3.49 -6.96
N ILE A 157 4.51 -3.71 -7.48
CA ILE A 157 5.00 -3.10 -8.73
C ILE A 157 4.59 -3.95 -9.94
N LYS A 158 4.16 -3.29 -11.02
CA LYS A 158 3.71 -3.96 -12.23
C LYS A 158 4.87 -4.66 -12.93
N ILE A 159 4.65 -5.91 -13.33
CA ILE A 159 5.65 -6.72 -14.06
C ILE A 159 5.70 -6.27 -15.52
#